data_AF-A0A3B3Y523-F1
#
_entry.id   AF-A0A3B3Y523-F1
#
_cell.length_a   1.000
_cell.length_b   1.000
_cell.length_c   1.000
_cell.angle_alpha   90.00
_cell.angle_beta   90.00
_cell.angle_gamma   90.00
#
_symmetry.space_group_name_H-M   'P 1'
#
loop_
_entity.id
_entity.type
_entity.pdbx_description
1 polymer ?
#
loop_
_entity_poly.entity_id
_entity_poly.type
_entity_poly.pdbx_seq_one_letter_code
_entity_poly.pdbx_strand_id
1 'polypeptide(L)'
;MSDLIAVENPSCAEIRDVLTAAGMNVYVENKMHPREWNRDVQFRGRVRVQLKQTDGSLCQDKFRSRKDVMFYVAEMIPKLKTRTQKSGGSDSSAQQGDGGKKSKKKKK
;
A
#
# COMPACT_ATOMS: atom_id res chain seq x y z
N MET A 1 -6.90 -21.09 17.20
CA MET A 1 -6.21 -19.80 17.41
C MET A 1 -5.87 -19.24 16.04
N SER A 2 -6.67 -18.31 15.53
CA SER A 2 -6.25 -17.49 14.40
C SER A 2 -5.50 -16.32 15.01
N ASP A 3 -4.17 -16.42 15.05
CA ASP A 3 -3.33 -15.32 15.50
C ASP A 3 -3.71 -14.05 14.73
N LEU A 4 -3.76 -12.92 15.43
CA LEU A 4 -3.99 -11.62 14.83
C LEU A 4 -2.78 -11.27 13.97
N ILE A 5 -2.77 -11.70 12.71
CA ILE A 5 -1.69 -11.37 11.77
C ILE A 5 -1.84 -9.91 11.37
N ALA A 6 -0.92 -9.08 11.84
CA ALA A 6 -0.75 -7.69 11.45
C ALA A 6 0.71 -7.46 11.03
N VAL A 7 0.93 -6.40 10.26
CA VAL A 7 2.27 -5.99 9.80
C VAL A 7 2.58 -4.65 10.40
N GLU A 8 3.84 -4.43 10.76
CA GLU A 8 4.31 -3.16 11.29
C GLU A 8 4.34 -2.07 10.20
N ASN A 9 3.72 -0.92 10.50
CA ASN A 9 3.72 0.28 9.66
C ASN A 9 3.45 0.01 8.16
N PRO A 10 2.35 -0.65 7.78
CA PRO A 10 2.03 -0.91 6.38
C PRO A 10 1.62 0.40 5.69
N SER A 11 2.18 0.66 4.52
CA SER A 11 1.85 1.85 3.73
C SER A 11 0.71 1.59 2.74
N CYS A 12 -0.02 2.64 2.36
CA CYS A 12 -1.06 2.55 1.34
C CYS A 12 -0.52 2.03 -0.02
N ALA A 13 0.74 2.36 -0.34
CA ALA A 13 1.43 1.89 -1.54
C ALA A 13 1.67 0.38 -1.50
N GLU A 14 2.18 -0.16 -0.40
CA GLU A 14 2.41 -1.61 -0.27
C GLU A 14 1.11 -2.40 -0.37
N ILE A 15 0.04 -1.92 0.28
CA ILE A 15 -1.28 -2.54 0.22
C ILE A 15 -1.79 -2.56 -1.23
N ARG A 16 -1.66 -1.44 -1.96
CA ARG A 16 -2.02 -1.36 -3.38
C ARG A 16 -1.22 -2.37 -4.20
N ASP A 17 0.10 -2.39 -4.04
CA ASP A 17 1.01 -3.17 -4.89
C ASP A 17 0.78 -4.68 -4.69
N VAL A 18 0.62 -5.14 -3.44
CA VAL A 18 0.26 -6.53 -3.12
C VAL A 18 -1.06 -6.93 -3.76
N LEU A 19 -2.10 -6.08 -3.66
CA LEU A 19 -3.43 -6.41 -4.17
C LEU A 19 -3.50 -6.34 -5.69
N THR A 20 -2.79 -5.40 -6.29
CA THR A 20 -2.65 -5.30 -7.76
C THR A 20 -1.95 -6.54 -8.30
N ALA A 21 -0.85 -6.96 -7.67
CA ALA A 21 -0.14 -8.20 -8.02
C ALA A 21 -1.02 -9.45 -7.84
N ALA A 22 -1.97 -9.43 -6.91
CA ALA A 22 -2.93 -10.52 -6.71
C ALA A 22 -4.09 -10.56 -7.73
N GLY A 23 -4.13 -9.61 -8.67
CA GLY A 23 -5.15 -9.52 -9.72
C GLY A 23 -6.44 -8.82 -9.30
N MET A 24 -6.41 -8.03 -8.21
CA MET A 24 -7.56 -7.25 -7.77
C MET A 24 -7.70 -5.95 -8.58
N ASN A 25 -8.94 -5.50 -8.79
CA ASN A 25 -9.20 -4.14 -9.25
C ASN A 25 -9.07 -3.17 -8.06
N VAL A 26 -8.07 -2.28 -8.13
CA VAL A 26 -7.66 -1.41 -7.02
C VAL A 26 -7.70 0.06 -7.44
N TYR A 27 -8.22 0.91 -6.55
CA TYR A 27 -8.17 2.36 -6.68
C TYR A 27 -7.70 3.01 -5.38
N VAL A 28 -6.83 4.02 -5.48
CA VAL A 28 -6.28 4.72 -4.30
C VAL A 28 -6.87 6.11 -4.18
N GLU A 29 -7.30 6.45 -2.97
CA GLU A 29 -7.83 7.77 -2.63
C GLU A 29 -6.93 8.50 -1.64
N ASN A 30 -6.80 9.82 -1.78
CA ASN A 30 -6.08 10.68 -0.84
C ASN A 30 -6.92 11.00 0.42
N LYS A 31 -7.35 9.95 1.13
CA LYS A 31 -8.17 10.03 2.35
C LYS A 31 -7.36 9.65 3.58
N MET A 32 -7.78 10.15 4.74
CA MET A 32 -7.15 9.84 6.02
C MET A 32 -8.16 9.13 6.91
N HIS A 33 -7.72 8.09 7.61
CA HIS A 33 -8.58 7.41 8.56
C HIS A 33 -8.88 8.36 9.73
N PRO A 34 -10.15 8.51 10.20
CA PRO A 34 -10.48 9.49 11.23
C PRO A 34 -9.75 9.31 12.56
N ARG A 35 -9.34 8.08 12.87
CA ARG A 35 -8.55 7.75 14.08
C ARG A 35 -7.04 7.83 13.88
N GLU A 36 -6.57 8.08 12.66
CA GLU A 36 -5.16 8.36 12.42
C GLU A 36 -4.86 9.79 12.86
N TRP A 37 -3.99 9.92 13.85
CA TRP A 37 -3.63 11.20 14.44
C TRP A 37 -2.47 11.85 13.68
N ASN A 38 -1.57 11.04 13.11
CA ASN A 38 -0.43 11.53 12.37
C ASN A 38 -0.87 12.01 10.97
N ARG A 39 -0.56 13.26 10.64
CA ARG A 39 -0.95 13.91 9.39
C ARG A 39 0.09 13.78 8.26
N ASP A 40 1.21 13.11 8.52
CA ASP A 40 2.26 12.88 7.52
C ASP A 40 1.73 12.07 6.33
N VAL A 41 2.31 12.34 5.16
CA VAL A 41 1.89 11.73 3.89
C VAL A 41 1.99 10.20 3.93
N GLN A 42 2.93 9.63 4.68
CA GLN A 42 3.13 8.19 4.80
C GLN A 42 1.96 7.44 5.46
N PHE A 43 1.21 8.09 6.35
CA PHE A 43 0.04 7.52 7.04
C PHE A 43 -1.28 7.85 6.34
N ARG A 44 -1.21 8.54 5.18
CA ARG A 44 -2.37 8.93 4.39
C ARG A 44 -2.61 7.94 3.26
N GLY A 45 -3.88 7.70 2.97
CA GLY A 45 -4.33 6.90 1.85
C GLY A 45 -5.51 5.98 2.21
N ARG A 46 -6.34 5.67 1.21
CA ARG A 46 -7.36 4.63 1.31
C ARG A 46 -7.35 3.79 0.04
N VAL A 47 -7.13 2.50 0.20
CA VAL A 47 -7.23 1.52 -0.89
C VAL A 47 -8.68 1.06 -1.00
N ARG A 48 -9.27 1.25 -2.17
CA ARG A 48 -10.56 0.69 -2.56
C ARG A 48 -10.32 -0.53 -3.42
N VAL A 49 -11.07 -1.59 -3.14
CA VAL A 49 -11.01 -2.85 -3.87
C VAL A 49 -12.40 -3.26 -4.31
N GLN A 50 -12.48 -3.85 -5.50
CA GLN A 50 -13.69 -4.51 -5.96
C GLN A 50 -13.68 -5.98 -5.52
N LEU A 51 -14.62 -6.36 -4.66
CA LEU A 51 -14.80 -7.77 -4.23
C LEU A 51 -15.77 -8.53 -5.13
N LYS A 52 -16.78 -7.84 -5.66
CA LYS A 52 -17.86 -8.42 -6.44
C LYS A 52 -18.04 -7.69 -7.76
N GLN A 53 -18.41 -8.46 -8.78
CA GLN A 53 -18.90 -7.93 -10.04
C GLN A 53 -20.32 -7.39 -9.89
N THR A 54 -20.83 -6.75 -10.94
CA THR A 54 -22.17 -6.17 -10.97
C THR A 54 -23.29 -7.22 -10.82
N ASP A 55 -23.03 -8.46 -11.21
CA ASP A 55 -23.92 -9.61 -11.07
C ASP A 55 -23.88 -10.26 -9.66
N GLY A 56 -23.01 -9.75 -8.77
CA GLY A 56 -22.84 -10.26 -7.41
C GLY A 56 -21.86 -11.42 -7.26
N SER A 57 -21.31 -11.95 -8.36
CA SER A 57 -20.23 -12.94 -8.34
C SER A 57 -18.94 -12.33 -7.76
N LEU A 58 -18.07 -13.15 -7.18
CA LEU A 58 -16.77 -12.68 -6.65
C LEU A 58 -15.83 -12.36 -7.82
N CYS A 59 -15.06 -11.28 -7.70
CA CYS A 59 -14.01 -10.98 -8.69
C CYS A 59 -12.85 -11.97 -8.62
N GLN A 60 -12.59 -12.53 -7.43
CA GLN A 60 -11.51 -13.48 -7.15
C GLN A 60 -12.00 -14.46 -6.06
N ASP A 61 -12.06 -15.76 -6.35
CA ASP A 61 -12.61 -16.76 -5.43
C ASP A 61 -11.86 -16.86 -4.09
N LYS A 62 -10.56 -16.52 -4.11
CA LYS A 62 -9.71 -16.50 -2.90
C LYS A 62 -10.11 -15.41 -1.91
N PHE A 63 -10.87 -14.39 -2.33
CA PHE A 63 -11.28 -13.25 -1.51
C PHE A 63 -12.79 -13.21 -1.34
N ARG A 64 -13.29 -13.98 -0.37
CA ARG A 64 -14.74 -14.10 -0.09
C ARG A 64 -15.24 -12.99 0.82
N SER A 65 -14.33 -12.36 1.57
CA SER A 65 -14.62 -11.29 2.52
C SER A 65 -13.51 -10.24 2.54
N ARG A 66 -13.82 -9.07 3.13
CA ARG A 66 -12.79 -8.05 3.41
C ARG A 66 -11.71 -8.58 4.36
N LYS A 67 -12.05 -9.53 5.22
CA LYS A 67 -11.11 -10.13 6.18
C LYS A 67 -10.05 -10.96 5.47
N ASP A 68 -10.45 -11.72 4.45
CA ASP A 68 -9.51 -12.50 3.63
C ASP A 68 -8.52 -11.59 2.91
N VAL A 69 -9.00 -10.45 2.39
CA VAL A 69 -8.13 -9.42 1.79
C VAL A 69 -7.13 -8.89 2.80
N MET A 70 -7.57 -8.53 4.02
CA MET A 70 -6.68 -8.01 5.05
C MET A 70 -5.61 -9.03 5.49
N PHE A 71 -5.98 -10.31 5.62
CA PHE A 71 -5.02 -11.35 5.96
C PHE A 71 -4.01 -11.62 4.85
N TYR A 72 -4.46 -11.66 3.60
CA TYR A 72 -3.56 -11.80 2.46
C TYR A 72 -2.56 -10.63 2.39
N VAL A 73 -3.03 -9.40 2.59
CA VAL A 73 -2.16 -8.22 2.66
C VAL A 73 -1.14 -8.36 3.78
N ALA A 74 -1.58 -8.75 4.99
CA ALA A 74 -0.69 -8.92 6.13
C ALA A 74 0.34 -10.04 5.90
N GLU A 75 -0.02 -11.11 5.19
CA GLU A 75 0.89 -12.20 4.86
C GLU A 75 1.92 -11.81 3.79
N MET A 76 1.53 -10.96 2.83
CA MET A 76 2.33 -10.69 1.64
C MET A 76 3.24 -9.46 1.76
N ILE A 77 2.89 -8.43 2.55
CA ILE A 77 3.74 -7.24 2.72
C ILE A 77 5.15 -7.61 3.24
N PRO A 78 5.33 -8.48 4.25
CA PRO A 78 6.68 -8.83 4.73
C PRO A 78 7.55 -9.51 3.66
N LYS A 79 6.93 -10.10 2.63
CA LYS A 79 7.60 -10.79 1.53
C LYS A 79 8.01 -9.84 0.39
N LEU A 80 7.65 -8.56 0.46
CA LEU A 80 8.03 -7.56 -0.55
C LEU A 80 9.54 -7.35 -0.56
N LYS A 81 10.13 -7.26 -1.75
CA LYS A 81 11.58 -7.00 -1.92
C LYS A 81 12.04 -5.72 -1.21
N THR A 82 11.19 -4.70 -1.21
CA THR A 82 11.42 -3.40 -0.54
C THR A 82 11.52 -3.51 0.98
N ARG A 83 10.94 -4.56 1.59
CA ARG A 83 11.04 -4.88 3.02
C ARG A 83 12.20 -5.81 3.32
N THR A 84 12.44 -6.82 2.47
CA THR A 84 13.46 -7.85 2.73
C THR A 84 14.90 -7.41 2.49
N GLN A 85 15.14 -6.36 1.69
CA GLN A 85 16.49 -5.82 1.46
C GLN A 85 16.93 -4.73 2.46
N LYS A 86 16.08 -4.34 3.43
CA LYS A 86 16.45 -3.35 4.45
C LYS A 86 17.34 -3.88 5.58
N SER A 87 17.72 -5.16 5.56
CA SER A 87 18.66 -5.76 6.53
C SER A 87 20.13 -5.36 6.31
N GLY A 88 20.38 -4.16 5.78
CA GLY A 88 21.69 -3.65 5.45
C GLY A 88 21.73 -2.12 5.48
N GLY A 89 21.64 -1.54 6.69
CA GLY A 89 22.09 -0.17 6.94
C GLY A 89 21.02 0.92 6.84
N SER A 90 20.88 1.63 7.96
CA SER A 90 20.32 2.97 8.13
C SER A 90 18.81 3.12 8.16
N ASP A 91 18.30 3.27 9.39
CA ASP A 91 17.31 4.31 9.68
C ASP A 91 17.72 5.60 8.97
N SER A 92 16.88 6.06 8.06
CA SER A 92 16.95 7.40 7.52
C SER A 92 15.51 7.85 7.35
N SER A 93 15.04 8.50 8.41
CA SER A 93 14.41 9.82 8.40
C SER A 93 13.70 10.22 7.11
N ALA A 94 12.48 10.73 7.29
CA ALA A 94 11.79 11.63 6.39
C ALA A 94 12.74 12.47 5.50
N GLN A 95 12.56 12.43 4.18
CA GLN A 95 12.22 13.64 3.42
C GLN A 95 11.86 13.35 1.96
N GLN A 96 10.76 13.99 1.60
CA GLN A 96 10.26 14.37 0.28
C GLN A 96 11.29 15.11 -0.59
N GLY A 97 11.23 14.88 -1.90
CA GLY A 97 12.03 15.62 -2.87
C GLY A 97 11.70 15.30 -4.32
N ASP A 98 10.46 15.56 -4.75
CA ASP A 98 10.13 15.75 -6.17
C ASP A 98 10.85 17.02 -6.65
N GLY A 99 11.94 16.84 -7.38
CA GLY A 99 12.82 17.92 -7.86
C GLY A 99 12.87 17.91 -9.39
N GLY A 100 11.91 18.60 -10.00
CA GLY A 100 11.82 18.78 -11.44
C GLY A 100 13.12 19.27 -12.07
N LYS A 101 13.55 18.58 -13.14
CA LYS A 101 14.61 19.02 -14.04
C LYS A 101 14.22 20.34 -14.72
N LYS A 102 14.73 21.47 -14.22
CA LYS A 102 14.77 22.74 -14.96
C LYS A 102 16.17 22.92 -15.55
N SER A 103 16.31 22.54 -16.82
CA SER A 103 17.50 22.77 -17.64
C SER A 103 17.76 24.27 -17.81
N LYS A 104 18.88 24.76 -17.28
CA LYS A 104 19.35 26.14 -17.42
C LYS A 104 20.10 26.27 -18.75
N LYS A 105 19.46 26.92 -19.72
CA LYS A 105 19.95 27.25 -21.07
C LYS A 105 21.20 28.14 -20.98
N LYS A 106 22.32 27.67 -21.55
CA LYS A 106 23.53 28.46 -21.85
C LYS A 106 23.15 29.68 -22.70
N LYS A 107 23.65 30.87 -22.35
CA LYS A 107 23.72 32.00 -23.27
C LYS A 107 25.17 32.48 -23.36
N LYS A 108 25.48 32.85 -24.60
CA LYS A 108 26.73 33.20 -25.28
C LYS A 108 27.62 34.17 -24.53
#